data_AF-A0A3D3RDS6-F1
#
_entry.id   AF-A0A3D3RDS6-F1
#
_cell.length_a   1.000
_cell.length_b   1.000
_cell.length_c   1.000
_cell.angle_alpha   90.00
_cell.angle_beta   90.00
_cell.angle_gamma   90.00
#
_symmetry.space_group_name_H-M   'P 1'
#
loop_
_entity.id
_entity.type
_entity.pdbx_description
1 polymer ?
#
loop_
_entity_poly.entity_id
_entity_poly.type
_entity_poly.pdbx_seq_one_letter_code
_entity_poly.pdbx_strand_id
1 'polypeptide(L)'
;MRAALNESGTKWTEPLVVMTPGDRSGLANKPVADPTFHDWDGSCNNPEIVPLDENSALLFYSDFYYPDEDGVKRKTILCRKISVE
;
A
#
# COMPACT_ATOMS: atom_id res chain seq x y z
N MET A 1 17.29 7.18 8.66
CA MET A 1 17.00 7.85 7.39
C MET A 1 16.06 8.93 7.83
N ARG A 2 16.51 10.18 7.86
CA ARG A 2 15.62 11.24 8.33
C ARG A 2 14.56 11.45 7.26
N ALA A 3 13.27 11.36 7.62
CA ALA A 3 12.18 11.67 6.69
C ALA A 3 12.32 13.09 6.12
N ALA A 4 12.77 14.04 6.96
CA ALA A 4 13.18 15.37 6.55
C ALA A 4 14.70 15.44 6.32
N LEU A 5 15.10 15.87 5.12
CA LEU A 5 16.49 16.09 4.73
C LEU A 5 17.07 17.42 5.28
N ASN A 6 16.24 18.24 5.94
CA ASN A 6 16.64 19.46 6.63
C ASN A 6 15.81 19.71 7.90
N GLU A 7 16.36 20.48 8.84
CA GLU A 7 15.70 20.77 10.13
C GLU A 7 14.38 21.53 9.98
N SER A 8 14.23 22.30 8.90
CA SER A 8 13.01 23.06 8.61
C SER A 8 11.86 22.21 8.07
N GLY A 9 12.07 20.91 7.76
CA GLY A 9 11.02 20.05 7.20
C GLY A 9 10.51 20.48 5.81
N THR A 10 11.36 21.16 5.02
CA THR A 10 10.98 21.61 3.66
C THR A 10 11.57 20.74 2.56
N LYS A 11 12.49 19.84 2.91
CA LYS A 11 13.04 18.83 2.00
C LYS A 11 12.81 17.45 2.64
N TRP A 12 12.29 16.52 1.85
CA TRP A 12 11.91 15.20 2.33
C TRP A 12 12.63 14.12 1.53
N THR A 13 12.81 12.95 2.13
CA THR A 13 13.19 11.74 1.39
C THR A 13 12.12 11.38 0.37
N GLU A 14 12.49 10.59 -0.63
CA GLU A 14 11.50 9.96 -1.51
C GLU A 14 10.46 9.19 -0.69
N PRO A 15 9.17 9.24 -1.08
CA PRO A 15 8.11 8.57 -0.35
C PRO A 15 8.27 7.05 -0.44
N LEU A 16 8.01 6.35 0.67
CA LEU A 16 7.77 4.92 0.63
C LEU A 16 6.39 4.67 0.01
N VAL A 17 6.38 4.24 -1.25
CA VAL A 17 5.15 3.94 -1.98
C VAL A 17 4.81 2.46 -1.85
N VAL A 18 3.84 2.15 -0.99
CA VAL A 18 3.39 0.76 -0.72
C VAL A 18 2.47 0.25 -1.83
N MET A 19 1.75 1.17 -2.49
CA MET A 19 0.95 0.94 -3.67
C MET A 19 1.22 2.01 -4.71
N THR A 20 1.49 1.58 -5.94
CA THR A 20 1.73 2.49 -7.04
C THR A 20 0.47 3.30 -7.37
N PRO A 21 0.61 4.55 -7.85
CA PRO A 21 -0.52 5.41 -8.19
C PRO A 21 -1.21 5.05 -9.51
N GLY A 22 -0.69 4.04 -10.24
CA GLY A 22 -1.27 3.59 -11.50
C GLY A 22 -2.55 2.79 -11.31
N ASP A 23 -3.37 2.75 -12.35
CA ASP A 23 -4.57 1.91 -12.37
C ASP A 23 -4.21 0.43 -12.17
N ARG A 24 -4.91 -0.21 -11.22
CA ARG A 24 -4.76 -1.62 -10.87
C ARG A 24 -6.01 -2.44 -11.21
N SER A 25 -7.01 -1.86 -11.88
CA SER A 25 -8.25 -2.53 -12.30
C SER A 25 -8.00 -3.76 -13.17
N GLY A 26 -6.93 -3.75 -13.99
CA GLY A 26 -6.48 -4.91 -14.76
C GLY A 26 -6.03 -6.10 -13.90
N LEU A 27 -5.81 -5.88 -12.60
CA LEU A 27 -5.57 -6.95 -11.63
C LEU A 27 -6.86 -7.56 -11.10
N ALA A 28 -8.07 -7.14 -11.48
CA ALA A 28 -9.28 -7.83 -11.05
C ALA A 28 -9.31 -9.30 -11.51
N ASN A 29 -10.10 -10.14 -10.82
CA ASN A 29 -10.35 -11.51 -11.28
C ASN A 29 -11.08 -11.51 -12.64
N LYS A 30 -11.92 -10.49 -12.87
CA LYS A 30 -12.60 -10.25 -14.14
C LYS A 30 -12.30 -8.81 -14.59
N PRO A 31 -11.34 -8.62 -15.50
CA PRO A 31 -11.06 -7.31 -16.08
C PRO A 31 -12.29 -6.74 -16.80
N VAL A 32 -12.50 -5.44 -16.66
CA VAL A 32 -13.55 -4.69 -17.36
C VAL A 32 -12.85 -3.68 -18.27
N ALA A 33 -13.25 -3.62 -19.55
CA ALA A 33 -12.60 -2.75 -20.53
C ALA A 33 -12.85 -1.25 -20.26
N ASP A 34 -14.06 -0.91 -19.83
CA ASP A 34 -14.50 0.45 -19.52
C ASP A 34 -15.06 0.51 -18.09
N PRO A 35 -14.22 0.45 -17.05
CA PRO A 35 -14.66 0.36 -15.67
C PRO A 35 -15.36 1.67 -15.22
N THR A 36 -16.54 1.53 -14.60
CA THR A 36 -17.20 2.63 -13.89
C THR A 36 -16.49 2.91 -12.57
N PHE A 37 -16.81 4.02 -11.90
CA PHE A 37 -16.24 4.34 -10.58
C PHE A 37 -16.36 3.18 -9.56
N HIS A 38 -17.41 2.36 -9.64
CA HIS A 38 -17.61 1.22 -8.74
C HIS A 38 -16.82 -0.03 -9.13
N ASP A 39 -16.31 -0.10 -10.37
CA ASP A 39 -15.43 -1.17 -10.84
C ASP A 39 -13.95 -0.88 -10.52
N TRP A 40 -13.64 0.36 -10.11
CA TRP A 40 -12.32 0.74 -9.60
C TRP A 40 -12.17 0.23 -8.18
N ASP A 41 -11.83 -1.05 -8.07
CA ASP A 41 -11.20 -1.56 -6.87
C ASP A 41 -9.70 -1.22 -6.93
N GLY A 42 -9.09 -0.94 -5.78
CA GLY A 42 -7.69 -0.56 -5.72
C GLY A 42 -7.14 -0.95 -4.38
N SER A 43 -7.67 -0.24 -3.39
CA SER A 43 -7.52 -0.53 -1.98
C SER A 43 -8.31 0.54 -1.22
N CYS A 44 -9.17 0.14 -0.30
CA CYS A 44 -9.68 1.05 0.72
C CYS A 44 -8.67 1.07 1.87
N ASN A 45 -7.61 1.86 1.71
CA ASN A 45 -6.51 1.90 2.66
C ASN A 45 -6.92 2.70 3.89
N ASN A 46 -7.23 1.99 4.96
CA ASN A 46 -7.05 2.49 6.32
C ASN A 46 -5.72 1.92 6.81
N PRO A 47 -4.57 2.52 6.47
CA PRO A 47 -3.30 2.00 6.93
C PRO A 47 -3.19 2.21 8.44
N GLU A 48 -2.66 1.22 9.13
CA GLU A 48 -2.30 1.31 10.55
C GLU A 48 -0.80 1.06 10.67
N ILE A 49 -0.10 1.89 11.45
CA ILE A 49 1.32 1.73 11.72
C ILE A 49 1.55 1.49 13.21
N VAL A 50 2.21 0.38 13.55
CA VAL A 50 2.51 0.00 14.93
C VAL A 50 4.04 0.02 15.11
N PRO A 51 4.60 0.88 15.96
CA PRO A 51 6.04 0.90 16.22
C PRO A 51 6.47 -0.41 16.90
N LEU A 52 7.65 -0.93 16.52
CA LEU A 52 8.26 -2.10 17.14
C LEU A 52 9.44 -1.71 18.03
N ASP A 53 10.30 -0.82 17.55
CA ASP A 53 11.50 -0.34 18.21
C ASP A 53 11.90 1.05 17.67
N GLU A 54 13.12 1.50 17.93
CA GLU A 54 13.61 2.85 17.59
C GLU A 54 13.55 3.16 16.10
N ASN A 55 13.63 2.16 15.23
CA ASN A 55 13.75 2.37 13.80
C ASN A 55 12.95 1.41 12.93
N SER A 56 12.04 0.62 13.51
CA SER A 56 11.15 -0.25 12.76
C SER A 56 9.70 -0.24 13.24
N ALA A 57 8.79 -0.54 12.31
CA ALA A 57 7.35 -0.57 12.54
C ALA A 57 6.68 -1.65 11.68
N LEU A 58 5.49 -2.09 12.09
CA LEU A 58 4.57 -2.85 11.26
C LEU A 58 3.61 -1.90 10.56
N LEU A 59 3.49 -2.02 9.24
CA LEU A 59 2.49 -1.36 8.43
C LEU A 59 1.42 -2.38 8.02
N PHE A 60 0.19 -2.15 8.46
CA PHE A 60 -0.99 -2.88 8.04
C PHE A 60 -1.72 -2.08 6.96
N TYR A 61 -2.13 -2.73 5.88
CA TYR A 61 -2.89 -2.10 4.80
C TYR A 61 -3.75 -3.14 4.07
N SER A 62 -4.80 -2.70 3.38
CA SER A 62 -5.64 -3.60 2.58
C SER A 62 -5.14 -3.65 1.14
N ASP A 63 -5.11 -4.83 0.52
CA ASP A 63 -4.99 -5.00 -0.93
C ASP A 63 -6.15 -5.86 -1.42
N PHE A 64 -6.84 -5.40 -2.46
CA PHE A 64 -8.03 -6.07 -3.01
C PHE A 64 -7.65 -7.12 -4.06
N TYR A 65 -6.39 -7.13 -4.48
CA TYR A 65 -5.86 -7.94 -5.56
C TYR A 65 -4.89 -9.02 -5.10
N TYR A 66 -4.80 -9.26 -3.80
CA TYR A 66 -3.92 -10.30 -3.27
C TYR A 66 -4.53 -11.70 -3.53
N PRO A 67 -3.80 -12.61 -4.20
CA PRO A 67 -4.30 -13.95 -4.50
C PRO A 67 -4.35 -14.81 -3.24
N ASP A 68 -5.40 -15.63 -3.13
CA ASP A 68 -5.44 -16.77 -2.20
C ASP A 68 -4.63 -17.97 -2.75
N GLU A 69 -4.72 -19.11 -2.05
CA GLU A 69 -4.00 -20.35 -2.40
C GLU A 69 -4.36 -20.88 -3.79
N ASP A 70 -5.57 -20.60 -4.28
CA ASP A 70 -6.05 -20.99 -5.61
C ASP A 70 -5.80 -19.90 -6.68
N GLY A 71 -5.16 -18.80 -6.30
CA GLY A 71 -4.90 -17.66 -7.19
C GLY A 71 -6.08 -16.69 -7.32
N VAL A 72 -7.17 -16.91 -6.60
CA VAL A 72 -8.34 -16.01 -6.62
C VAL A 72 -8.04 -14.78 -5.78
N LYS A 73 -8.16 -13.61 -6.39
CA LYS A 73 -7.83 -12.35 -5.74
C LYS A 73 -8.94 -11.91 -4.79
N ARG A 74 -8.57 -11.52 -3.57
CA ARG A 74 -9.51 -11.15 -2.51
C ARG A 74 -9.04 -9.92 -1.75
N LYS A 75 -10.00 -9.20 -1.16
CA LYS A 75 -9.72 -8.19 -0.13
C LYS A 75 -8.99 -8.82 1.04
N THR A 76 -7.73 -8.45 1.19
CA THR A 76 -6.79 -9.02 2.14
C THR A 76 -6.11 -7.91 2.92
N ILE A 77 -5.95 -8.11 4.23
CA ILE A 77 -5.10 -7.23 5.05
C ILE A 77 -3.69 -7.79 5.02
N LEU A 78 -2.75 -7.01 4.53
CA LEU A 78 -1.33 -7.32 4.47
C LEU A 78 -0.60 -6.59 5.60
N CYS A 79 0.48 -7.22 6.08
CA CYS A 79 1.38 -6.64 7.07
C CYS A 79 2.80 -6.64 6.49
N ARG A 80 3.49 -5.50 6.59
CA ARG A 80 4.91 -5.38 6.24
C ARG A 80 5.68 -4.81 7.43
N LYS A 81 6.83 -5.40 7.75
CA LYS A 81 7.81 -4.73 8.60
C LYS A 81 8.56 -3.71 7.74
N ILE A 82 8.60 -2.46 8.19
CA ILE A 82 9.40 -1.39 7.60
C ILE A 82 10.49 -0.99 8.57
N SER A 83 11.67 -0.66 8.04
CA SER A 83 12.82 -0.14 8.79
C SER A 83 13.27 1.19 8.20
N VAL A 84 13.75 2.10 9.05
CA VAL A 84 14.19 3.44 8.69
C VAL A 84 15.67 3.58 9.08
N GLU A 85 16.59 3.66 8.11
CA GLU A 85 18.06 3.58 8.33
C GLU A 85 18.80 4.90 8.42
#